data_AF-A0A842XTX5-F1
#
_entry.id   AF-A0A842XTX5-F1
#
_cell.length_a   1.000
_cell.length_b   1.000
_cell.length_c   1.000
_cell.angle_alpha   90.00
_cell.angle_beta   90.00
_cell.angle_gamma   90.00
#
_symmetry.space_group_name_H-M   'P 1'
#
loop_
_entity.id
_entity.type
_entity.pdbx_description
1 polymer ?
#
loop_
_entity_poly.entity_id
_entity_poly.type
_entity_poly.pdbx_seq_one_letter_code
_entity_poly.pdbx_strand_id
1 'polypeptide(L)'
;MLKRESIEESMITNVQVRLFPFRKKNGKGLAGRCNSRGEILIYPKRLGFCRKLIRKCGKENVYFYIKSRAKAALIHELLHLKYLDNEDKVRELTRKYFNIFIQHQNTQNSNAYNVLKMLFTQ
;
A
#
# COMPACT_ATOMS: atom_id res chain seq x y z
N MET A 1 -17.96 2.40 -11.84
CA MET A 1 -17.73 0.95 -11.88
C MET A 1 -16.25 0.70 -12.21
N LEU A 2 -15.47 0.12 -11.29
CA LEU A 2 -14.08 -0.23 -11.57
C LEU A 2 -14.05 -1.45 -12.50
N LYS A 3 -13.19 -1.43 -13.52
CA LYS A 3 -13.02 -2.56 -14.45
C LYS A 3 -12.12 -3.62 -13.81
N ARG A 4 -12.38 -4.89 -14.13
CA ARG A 4 -11.44 -5.98 -13.82
C ARG A 4 -10.16 -5.70 -14.60
N GLU A 5 -9.04 -5.55 -13.89
CA GLU A 5 -7.74 -5.40 -14.53
C GLU A 5 -7.25 -6.79 -14.96
N SER A 6 -6.98 -6.95 -16.26
CA SER A 6 -6.20 -8.09 -16.75
C SER A 6 -4.73 -7.76 -16.55
N ILE A 7 -4.09 -8.44 -15.59
CA ILE A 7 -2.66 -8.40 -15.32
C ILE A 7 -2.20 -9.85 -15.49
N GLU A 8 -1.22 -10.07 -16.34
CA GLU A 8 -0.75 -11.42 -16.64
C GLU A 8 -0.03 -12.01 -15.43
N GLU A 9 -0.43 -13.20 -15.00
CA GLU A 9 0.11 -13.84 -13.78
C GLU A 9 1.62 -14.13 -13.91
N SER A 10 2.09 -14.40 -15.12
CA SER A 10 3.51 -14.59 -15.46
C SER A 10 4.39 -13.39 -15.10
N MET A 11 3.80 -12.20 -14.95
CA MET A 11 4.52 -10.97 -14.58
C MET A 11 4.87 -10.90 -13.09
N ILE A 12 4.33 -11.79 -12.25
CA ILE A 12 4.57 -11.79 -10.81
C ILE A 12 5.08 -13.15 -10.38
N THR A 13 6.32 -13.18 -9.90
CA THR A 13 6.96 -14.42 -9.43
C THR A 13 6.91 -14.55 -7.92
N ASN A 14 6.90 -13.42 -7.20
CA ASN A 14 6.96 -13.43 -5.73
C ASN A 14 6.45 -12.12 -5.12
N VAL A 15 5.88 -12.20 -3.90
CA VAL A 15 5.52 -11.04 -3.08
C VAL A 15 6.17 -11.17 -1.71
N GLN A 16 7.04 -10.24 -1.34
CA GLN A 16 7.80 -10.28 -0.09
C GLN A 16 7.64 -9.00 0.74
N VAL A 17 7.54 -9.15 2.05
CA VAL A 17 7.61 -8.03 2.99
C VAL A 17 9.05 -7.91 3.51
N ARG A 18 9.71 -6.78 3.21
CA ARG A 18 11.09 -6.51 3.61
C ARG A 18 11.11 -5.47 4.73
N LEU A 19 11.65 -5.84 5.89
CA LEU A 19 11.70 -4.98 7.09
C LEU A 19 12.77 -3.88 7.02
N PHE A 20 13.72 -3.98 6.09
CA PHE A 20 14.78 -2.98 5.95
C PHE A 20 14.28 -1.72 5.24
N PRO A 21 14.53 -0.52 5.79
CA PRO A 21 14.02 0.71 5.22
C PRO A 21 14.73 1.04 3.90
N PHE A 22 14.06 0.79 2.79
CA PHE A 22 14.51 1.30 1.48
C PHE A 22 14.14 2.79 1.36
N ARG A 23 15.12 3.63 1.02
CA ARG A 23 14.91 5.07 0.81
C ARG A 23 14.97 5.38 -0.68
N LYS A 24 14.03 6.20 -1.13
CA LYS A 24 14.12 6.86 -2.45
C LYS A 24 15.26 7.88 -2.44
N LYS A 25 15.73 8.31 -3.62
CA LYS A 25 16.78 9.33 -3.75
C LYS A 25 16.47 10.63 -2.99
N ASN A 26 15.19 10.98 -2.87
CA ASN A 26 14.71 12.15 -2.11
C ASN A 26 14.60 11.93 -0.59
N GLY A 27 15.18 10.85 -0.04
CA GLY A 27 15.18 10.55 1.39
C GLY A 27 13.85 10.01 1.95
N LYS A 28 12.75 10.04 1.18
CA LYS A 28 11.45 9.48 1.59
C LYS A 28 11.51 7.94 1.57
N GLY A 29 10.78 7.32 2.50
CA GLY A 29 10.67 5.85 2.55
C GLY A 29 9.84 5.30 1.39
N LEU A 30 10.29 4.21 0.80
CA LEU A 30 9.56 3.46 -0.22
C LEU A 30 8.43 2.64 0.43
N ALA A 31 7.30 2.46 -0.25
CA ALA A 31 6.18 1.67 0.23
C ALA A 31 6.15 0.28 -0.42
N GLY A 32 6.43 0.23 -1.72
CA GLY A 32 6.59 -0.96 -2.52
C GLY A 32 7.58 -0.74 -3.66
N ARG A 33 8.05 -1.81 -4.29
CA ARG A 33 8.59 -1.81 -5.66
C ARG A 33 8.31 -3.15 -6.31
N CYS A 34 8.01 -3.16 -7.58
CA CYS A 34 8.20 -4.33 -8.43
C CYS A 34 9.59 -4.27 -9.10
N ASN A 35 10.28 -5.40 -9.23
CA ASN A 35 11.51 -5.49 -10.03
C ASN A 35 11.27 -6.22 -11.36
N SER A 36 12.27 -6.20 -12.25
CA SER A 36 12.19 -6.83 -13.58
C SER A 36 12.03 -8.36 -13.56
N ARG A 37 12.18 -9.01 -12.40
CA ARG A 37 11.95 -10.45 -12.20
C ARG A 37 10.52 -10.75 -11.76
N GLY A 38 9.65 -9.75 -11.67
CA GLY A 38 8.29 -9.90 -11.17
C GLY A 38 8.21 -10.01 -9.65
N GLU A 39 9.25 -9.63 -8.90
CA GLU A 39 9.21 -9.65 -7.44
C GLU A 39 8.66 -8.32 -6.90
N ILE A 40 7.53 -8.40 -6.19
CA ILE A 40 6.95 -7.27 -5.46
C ILE A 40 7.51 -7.25 -4.05
N LEU A 41 8.20 -6.17 -3.69
CA LEU A 41 8.78 -5.96 -2.37
C LEU A 41 8.00 -4.87 -1.64
N ILE A 42 7.40 -5.19 -0.50
CA ILE A 42 6.64 -4.26 0.35
C ILE A 42 7.50 -3.85 1.55
N TYR A 43 7.58 -2.55 1.82
CA TYR A 43 8.40 -2.00 2.90
C TYR A 43 7.53 -1.36 4.00
N PRO A 44 7.45 -1.97 5.19
CA PRO A 44 6.76 -1.38 6.33
C PRO A 44 7.39 -0.06 6.80
N LYS A 45 6.61 0.76 7.51
CA LYS A 45 7.18 1.90 8.24
C LYS A 45 8.08 1.39 9.37
N ARG A 46 9.10 2.18 9.71
CA ARG A 46 10.05 1.86 10.79
C ARG A 46 9.32 1.68 12.13
N LEU A 47 9.84 0.79 12.97
CA LEU A 47 9.31 0.54 14.32
C LEU A 47 9.17 1.83 15.15
N GLY A 48 10.11 2.78 15.03
CA GLY A 48 10.00 4.07 15.72
C GLY A 48 8.78 4.89 15.30
N PHE A 49 8.38 4.84 14.02
CA PHE A 49 7.14 5.46 13.54
C PHE A 49 5.93 4.71 14.12
N CYS A 50 5.94 3.38 14.06
CA CYS A 50 4.85 2.57 14.60
C CYS A 50 4.66 2.80 16.11
N ARG A 51 5.74 2.84 16.90
CA ARG A 51 5.68 3.14 18.35
C ARG A 51 5.07 4.51 18.64
N LYS A 52 5.47 5.55 17.90
CA LYS A 52 4.88 6.89 18.02
C LYS A 52 3.38 6.88 17.68
N LEU A 53 3.01 6.16 16.62
CA LEU A 53 1.62 6.04 16.20
C LEU A 53 0.77 5.22 17.20
N ILE A 54 1.34 4.17 17.81
CA ILE A 54 0.65 3.35 18.83
C ILE A 54 0.30 4.22 20.03
N ARG A 55 1.25 5.06 20.48
CA ARG A 55 1.02 6.00 21.60
C ARG A 55 -0.09 7.00 21.29
N LYS A 56 -0.20 7.46 20.04
CA LYS A 56 -1.18 8.48 19.63
C LYS A 56 -2.57 7.90 19.34
N CYS A 57 -2.63 6.71 18.76
CA CYS A 57 -3.85 6.19 18.13
C CYS A 57 -4.28 4.82 18.67
N GLY A 58 -3.52 4.20 19.58
CA GLY A 58 -3.80 2.85 20.06
C GLY A 58 -3.29 1.75 19.11
N LYS A 59 -3.06 0.57 19.69
CA LYS A 59 -2.42 -0.58 19.02
C LYS A 59 -3.24 -1.10 17.83
N GLU A 60 -4.56 -1.21 17.98
CA GLU A 60 -5.47 -1.74 16.96
C GLU A 60 -5.48 -0.89 15.69
N ASN A 61 -5.57 0.43 15.85
CA ASN A 61 -5.51 1.38 14.74
C ASN A 61 -4.18 1.32 13.99
N VAL A 62 -3.07 1.08 14.70
CA VAL A 62 -1.77 0.91 14.05
C VAL A 62 -1.70 -0.40 13.27
N TYR A 63 -2.22 -1.50 13.79
CA TYR A 63 -2.29 -2.74 13.00
C TYR A 63 -3.14 -2.57 11.75
N PHE A 64 -4.30 -1.93 11.89
CA PHE A 64 -5.15 -1.62 10.75
C PHE A 64 -4.42 -0.74 9.73
N TYR A 65 -3.71 0.30 10.18
CA TYR A 65 -2.87 1.14 9.32
C TYR A 65 -1.78 0.36 8.59
N ILE A 66 -1.02 -0.51 9.30
CA ILE A 66 0.07 -1.29 8.70
C ILE A 66 -0.47 -2.25 7.64
N LYS A 67 -1.54 -2.99 7.95
CA LYS A 67 -2.21 -3.90 6.99
C LYS A 67 -2.72 -3.13 5.77
N SER A 68 -3.39 -2.00 6.01
CA SER A 68 -3.93 -1.14 4.97
C SER A 68 -2.83 -0.59 4.06
N ARG A 69 -1.71 -0.15 4.64
CA ARG A 69 -0.55 0.32 3.89
C ARG A 69 0.06 -0.77 3.00
N ALA A 70 0.23 -1.97 3.53
CA ALA A 70 0.78 -3.08 2.77
C ALA A 70 -0.12 -3.46 1.58
N LYS A 71 -1.44 -3.52 1.79
CA LYS A 71 -2.41 -3.77 0.72
C LYS A 71 -2.42 -2.67 -0.33
N ALA A 72 -2.42 -1.40 0.07
CA ALA A 72 -2.34 -0.28 -0.86
C ALA A 72 -1.05 -0.30 -1.68
N ALA A 73 0.09 -0.63 -1.06
CA ALA A 73 1.36 -0.80 -1.78
C ALA A 73 1.28 -1.96 -2.77
N LEU A 74 0.70 -3.10 -2.39
CA LEU A 74 0.53 -4.23 -3.31
C LEU A 74 -0.30 -3.84 -4.53
N ILE A 75 -1.47 -3.22 -4.34
CA ILE A 75 -2.32 -2.74 -5.44
C ILE A 75 -1.54 -1.77 -6.34
N HIS A 76 -0.76 -0.86 -5.75
CA HIS A 76 0.04 0.12 -6.47
C HIS A 76 1.08 -0.54 -7.37
N GLU A 77 1.87 -1.49 -6.85
CA GLU A 77 2.87 -2.21 -7.63
C GLU A 77 2.25 -3.10 -8.71
N LEU A 78 1.09 -3.71 -8.44
CA LEU A 78 0.34 -4.47 -9.44
C LEU A 78 -0.09 -3.58 -10.62
N LEU A 79 -0.58 -2.38 -10.33
CA LEU A 79 -1.01 -1.44 -11.37
C LEU A 79 0.16 -0.92 -12.21
N HIS A 80 1.36 -0.82 -11.65
CA HIS A 80 2.57 -0.48 -12.40
C HIS A 80 2.92 -1.52 -13.47
N LEU A 81 2.57 -2.80 -13.29
CA LEU A 81 2.77 -3.82 -14.33
C LEU A 81 2.01 -3.49 -15.62
N LYS A 82 0.87 -2.81 -15.51
CA LYS A 82 0.01 -2.47 -16.64
C LYS A 82 0.18 -1.04 -17.13
N TYR A 83 0.36 -0.11 -16.21
CA TYR A 83 0.35 1.32 -16.49
C TYR A 83 1.75 1.96 -16.44
N LEU A 84 2.79 1.14 -16.19
CA LEU A 84 4.20 1.53 -16.20
C LEU A 84 4.42 2.84 -15.43
N ASP A 85 4.97 3.86 -16.08
CA ASP A 85 5.37 5.12 -15.45
C ASP A 85 4.21 6.12 -15.25
N ASN A 86 2.96 5.75 -15.55
CA ASN A 86 1.80 6.63 -15.34
C ASN A 86 1.39 6.67 -13.86
N GLU A 87 2.22 7.32 -13.05
CA GLU A 87 2.09 7.46 -11.60
C GLU A 87 0.74 8.05 -11.16
N ASP A 88 0.23 9.05 -11.88
CA ASP A 88 -1.04 9.70 -11.53
C ASP A 88 -2.21 8.73 -11.67
N LYS A 89 -2.28 8.01 -12.80
CA LYS A 89 -3.29 6.98 -13.03
C LYS A 89 -3.17 5.83 -12.04
N VAL A 90 -1.95 5.36 -11.79
CA VAL A 90 -1.69 4.29 -10.82
C VAL A 90 -2.16 4.71 -9.43
N ARG A 91 -1.86 5.95 -9.00
CA ARG A 91 -2.29 6.47 -7.69
C ARG A 91 -3.80 6.62 -7.58
N GLU A 92 -4.44 7.12 -8.63
CA GLU A 92 -5.90 7.25 -8.70
C GLU A 92 -6.57 5.88 -8.59
N LEU A 93 -6.14 4.91 -9.39
CA LEU A 93 -6.68 3.56 -9.39
C LEU A 93 -6.40 2.84 -8.07
N THR A 94 -5.21 3.00 -7.50
CA THR A 94 -4.87 2.46 -6.18
C THR A 94 -5.87 2.92 -5.12
N ARG A 95 -6.18 4.23 -5.10
CA ARG A 95 -7.16 4.79 -4.16
C ARG A 95 -8.55 4.19 -4.38
N LYS A 96 -9.00 4.07 -5.64
CA LYS A 96 -10.30 3.50 -5.98
C LYS A 96 -10.41 2.03 -5.58
N TYR A 97 -9.46 1.18 -5.98
CA TYR A 97 -9.47 -0.25 -5.66
C TYR A 97 -9.34 -0.49 -4.15
N PHE A 98 -8.48 0.28 -3.48
CA PHE A 98 -8.33 0.16 -2.04
C PHE A 98 -9.59 0.58 -1.27
N ASN A 99 -10.28 1.65 -1.69
CA ASN A 99 -11.55 2.06 -1.09
C ASN A 99 -12.62 0.97 -1.19
N ILE A 100 -12.77 0.35 -2.37
CA ILE A 100 -13.69 -0.77 -2.56
C ILE A 100 -13.33 -1.92 -1.61
N PHE A 101 -12.04 -2.27 -1.56
CA PHE A 101 -11.57 -3.33 -0.68
C PHE A 101 -11.90 -3.07 0.79
N ILE A 102 -11.68 -1.86 1.29
CA ILE A 102 -12.02 -1.49 2.68
C ILE A 102 -13.54 -1.53 2.94
N GLN A 103 -14.35 -1.06 1.99
CA GLN A 103 -15.82 -1.10 2.09
C GLN A 103 -16.35 -2.54 2.20
N HIS A 104 -15.81 -3.47 1.42
CA HIS A 104 -16.21 -4.89 1.47
C HIS A 104 -15.74 -5.63 2.72
N GLN A 105 -14.67 -5.18 3.38
CA GLN A 105 -14.20 -5.81 4.62
C GLN A 105 -15.10 -5.55 5.83
N ASN A 106 -16.23 -4.84 5.67
CA ASN A 106 -17.23 -4.59 6.72
C ASN A 106 -16.58 -4.16 8.04
N THR A 107 -15.49 -3.39 7.94
CA THR A 107 -14.78 -2.93 9.11
C THR A 107 -15.60 -1.79 9.69
N GLN A 108 -16.44 -2.11 10.68
CA GLN A 108 -16.99 -1.14 11.64
C GLN A 108 -15.87 -0.51 12.50
N ASN A 109 -14.74 -0.18 11.87
CA ASN A 109 -13.67 0.52 12.51
C ASN A 109 -13.90 1.99 12.20
N SER A 110 -14.42 2.72 13.18
CA SER A 110 -14.66 4.18 13.11
C SER A 110 -13.44 4.97 12.64
N ASN A 111 -12.25 4.37 12.70
CA ASN A 111 -10.97 4.94 12.26
C ASN A 111 -10.56 4.61 10.81
N ALA A 112 -11.37 3.87 10.04
CA ALA A 112 -11.06 3.55 8.63
C ALA A 112 -10.85 4.82 7.79
N TYR A 113 -11.70 5.83 7.99
CA TYR A 113 -11.58 7.15 7.35
C TYR A 113 -10.25 7.85 7.68
N ASN A 114 -9.86 7.86 8.96
CA ASN A 114 -8.60 8.48 9.41
C ASN A 114 -7.39 7.78 8.80
N VAL A 115 -7.41 6.46 8.69
CA VAL A 115 -6.33 5.68 8.06
C VAL A 115 -6.27 5.92 6.55
N LEU A 116 -7.41 5.99 5.86
CA LEU A 116 -7.46 6.36 4.44
C LEU A 116 -6.84 7.74 4.19
N LYS A 117 -7.21 8.72 5.01
CA LYS A 117 -6.59 10.06 4.99
C LYS A 117 -5.07 9.93 5.22
N MET A 118 -4.63 9.22 6.25
CA MET A 118 -3.19 9.04 6.50
C MET A 118 -2.42 8.35 5.37
N LEU A 119 -3.07 7.47 4.60
CA LEU A 119 -2.44 6.71 3.51
C LEU A 119 -2.27 7.53 2.23
N PHE A 120 -3.26 8.36 1.89
CA PHE A 120 -3.33 9.05 0.59
C PHE A 120 -3.11 10.57 0.63
N THR A 121 -2.80 11.14 1.80
CA THR A 121 -2.51 12.59 1.97
C THR A 121 -1.00 12.88 2.07
N GLN A 122 -0.13 12.04 1.48
CA GLN A 122 1.34 12.19 1.50
C GLN A 122 1.92 12.66 0.16
#